data_AF-A0A6C0K8Y4-F1
#
_entry.id   AF-A0A6C0K8Y4-F1
#
_cell.length_a   1.000
_cell.length_b   1.000
_cell.length_c   1.000
_cell.angle_alpha   90.00
_cell.angle_beta   90.00
_cell.angle_gamma   90.00
#
_symmetry.space_group_name_H-M   'P 1'
#
loop_
_entity.id
_entity.type
_entity.pdbx_description
1 polymer ?
#
loop_
_entity_poly.entity_id
_entity_poly.type
_entity_poly.pdbx_seq_one_letter_code
_entity_poly.pdbx_strand_id
1 'polypeptide(L)' 'MFKIPLWIAFLLIVGVGAILLGLSSFAAIEGFMAGGPGIRCGTDLPECGGGTDCINGFCRVKNPPVLPPNEIPTYP' A
#
# COMPACT_ATOMS: atom_id res chain seq x y z
N MET A 1 20.65 -19.81 -36.08
CA MET A 1 19.95 -18.52 -35.89
C MET A 1 18.50 -18.81 -35.51
N PHE A 2 18.16 -18.71 -34.23
CA PHE A 2 16.76 -18.82 -33.79
C PHE A 2 16.00 -17.57 -34.23
N LYS A 3 15.03 -17.74 -35.12
CA LYS A 3 14.12 -16.67 -35.55
C LYS A 3 12.93 -16.69 -34.61
N ILE A 4 12.84 -15.69 -33.73
CA ILE A 4 11.67 -15.52 -32.88
C ILE A 4 10.56 -14.97 -33.78
N PRO A 5 9.43 -15.67 -33.94
CA PRO A 5 8.31 -15.16 -34.71
C PRO A 5 7.68 -13.97 -33.96
N LEU A 6 7.19 -12.99 -34.72
CA LEU A 6 6.70 -11.72 -34.19
C LEU A 6 5.61 -11.89 -33.11
N TRP A 7 4.76 -12.90 -33.23
CA TRP A 7 3.72 -13.20 -32.24
C TRP A 7 4.27 -13.66 -30.89
N ILE A 8 5.40 -14.40 -30.86
CA ILE A 8 6.07 -14.79 -29.62
C ILE A 8 6.70 -13.57 -28.96
N ALA A 9 7.30 -12.68 -29.76
CA ALA A 9 7.84 -11.42 -29.23
C ALA A 9 6.73 -10.54 -28.64
N PHE A 10 5.57 -10.47 -29.29
CA PHE A 10 4.41 -9.75 -28.78
C PHE A 10 3.89 -10.33 -27.47
N LEU A 11 3.74 -11.66 -27.37
CA LEU A 11 3.32 -12.32 -26.14
C LEU A 11 4.30 -12.10 -24.99
N LEU A 12 5.61 -12.11 -25.26
CA LEU A 12 6.63 -11.81 -24.25
C LEU A 12 6.52 -10.38 -23.73
N ILE A 13 6.34 -9.40 -24.61
CA ILE A 13 6.20 -7.99 -24.22
C ILE A 13 4.95 -7.79 -23.36
N VAL A 14 3.80 -8.32 -23.80
CA VAL A 14 2.54 -8.22 -23.06
C VAL A 14 2.63 -8.95 -21.73
N GLY A 15 3.20 -10.15 -21.71
CA GLY A 15 3.37 -10.96 -20.49
C GLY A 15 4.27 -10.27 -19.46
N VAL A 16 5.43 -9.77 -19.88
CA VAL A 16 6.34 -9.02 -18.99
C VAL A 16 5.67 -7.74 -18.49
N GLY A 17 4.96 -7.01 -19.36
CA GLY A 17 4.20 -5.82 -18.96
C GLY A 17 3.16 -6.10 -17.89
N ALA A 18 2.36 -7.16 -18.07
CA ALA A 18 1.34 -7.58 -17.11
C ALA A 18 1.94 -7.98 -15.75
N ILE A 19 3.08 -8.69 -15.75
CA ILE A 19 3.79 -9.07 -14.52
C ILE A 19 4.29 -7.84 -13.77
N LEU A 20 4.91 -6.90 -14.48
CA LEU A 20 5.43 -5.66 -13.87
C LEU A 20 4.31 -4.78 -13.29
N LEU A 21 3.17 -4.68 -13.99
CA LEU A 21 1.96 -4.01 -13.51
C LEU A 21 1.34 -4.71 -12.28
N GLY A 22 1.36 -6.04 -12.25
CA GLY A 22 0.93 -6.80 -11.08
C GLY A 22 1.83 -6.54 -9.87
N LEU A 23 3.15 -6.59 -10.06
CA LEU A 23 4.14 -6.37 -8.99
C LEU A 23 4.09 -4.96 -8.41
N SER A 24 3.84 -3.92 -9.23
CA SER A 24 3.67 -2.55 -8.71
C SER A 24 2.42 -2.39 -7.85
N SER A 25 1.38 -3.18 -8.10
CA SER A 25 0.16 -3.20 -7.29
C SER A 25 0.41 -3.78 -5.89
N PHE A 26 1.34 -4.75 -5.76
CA PHE A 26 1.74 -5.28 -4.44
C PHE A 26 2.56 -4.27 -3.63
N ALA A 27 3.41 -3.47 -4.28
CA ALA A 27 4.17 -2.41 -3.63
C ALA A 27 3.28 -1.24 -3.15
N ALA A 28 2.11 -1.04 -3.76
CA ALA A 28 1.14 -0.02 -3.34
C ALA A 28 0.38 -0.38 -2.04
N ILE A 29 0.53 -1.59 -1.51
CA ILE A 29 -0.10 -2.00 -0.25
C ILE A 29 0.58 -1.33 0.96
N GLU A 30 1.86 -0.95 0.84
CA GLU A 30 2.64 -0.35 1.94
C GLU A 30 2.80 1.17 1.86
N GLY A 31 2.41 1.79 0.75
CA GLY A 31 2.51 3.24 0.56
C GLY A 31 1.20 3.95 0.88
N PHE A 32 1.13 4.63 2.05
CA PHE A 32 0.15 5.66 2.39
C PHE A 32 -1.24 5.46 1.74
N MET A 33 -2.14 4.71 2.39
CA MET A 33 -3.55 4.58 1.99
C MET A 33 -4.35 5.89 2.20
N ALA A 34 -3.77 7.06 1.88
CA ALA A 34 -4.41 8.35 2.02
C ALA A 34 -5.51 8.62 0.98
N GLY A 35 -5.78 7.69 0.07
CA GLY A 35 -6.78 7.82 -1.00
C GLY A 35 -7.93 6.80 -0.98
N GLY A 36 -7.95 5.84 -0.05
CA GLY A 36 -9.01 4.84 -0.02
C GLY A 36 -10.29 5.33 0.69
N PRO A 37 -11.49 4.95 0.21
CA PRO A 37 -12.74 5.26 0.91
C PRO A 37 -12.79 4.57 2.29
N GLY A 38 -13.25 5.30 3.32
CA GLY A 38 -13.35 4.80 4.70
C GLY A 38 -12.06 4.90 5.53
N ILE A 39 -10.98 5.44 4.96
CA ILE A 39 -9.68 5.56 5.64
C ILE A 39 -9.47 6.97 6.21
N ARG A 40 -10.17 7.97 5.65
CA ARG A 40 -10.18 9.35 6.13
C ARG A 40 -11.41 9.64 6.96
N CYS A 41 -11.24 10.52 7.93
CA CYS A 41 -12.29 11.01 8.82
C CYS A 41 -12.09 12.49 9.10
N GLY A 42 -13.14 13.16 9.56
CA GLY A 42 -13.15 14.60 9.81
C GLY A 42 -14.59 15.13 9.79
N THR A 43 -14.74 16.45 9.93
CA THR A 43 -16.06 17.10 10.03
C THR A 43 -16.97 16.82 8.83
N ASP A 44 -16.39 16.75 7.62
CA ASP A 44 -17.13 16.57 6.36
C ASP A 44 -17.00 15.15 5.78
N LEU A 45 -16.55 14.18 6.59
CA LEU A 45 -16.27 12.81 6.17
C LEU A 45 -17.06 11.81 7.01
N PRO A 46 -17.35 10.61 6.49
CA PRO A 46 -18.05 9.59 7.25
C PRO A 46 -17.26 9.19 8.52
N GLU A 47 -18.00 8.75 9.54
CA GLU A 47 -17.40 8.24 10.76
C GLU A 47 -16.57 6.98 10.51
N CYS A 48 -15.56 6.78 11.36
CA CYS A 48 -14.72 5.60 11.32
C CYS A 48 -15.50 4.34 11.73
N GLY A 49 -15.42 3.28 10.92
CA GLY A 49 -16.07 2.00 11.21
C GLY A 49 -15.27 1.12 12.17
N GLY A 50 -15.95 0.21 12.86
CA GLY A 50 -15.35 -1.01 13.42
C GLY A 50 -14.16 -0.83 14.36
N GLY A 51 -14.35 -0.20 15.52
CA GLY A 51 -13.32 -0.14 16.57
C GLY A 51 -12.10 0.74 16.23
N THR A 52 -12.24 1.58 15.21
CA THR A 52 -11.25 2.59 14.84
C THR A 52 -11.75 3.99 15.23
N ASP A 53 -10.83 4.81 15.72
CA ASP A 53 -11.06 6.20 16.09
C ASP A 53 -10.43 7.13 15.05
N CYS A 54 -10.97 8.35 14.94
CA CYS A 54 -10.39 9.37 14.08
C CYS A 54 -9.16 10.00 14.72
N ILE A 55 -7.98 9.74 14.16
CA ILE A 55 -6.69 10.26 14.66
C ILE A 55 -5.96 10.96 13.51
N ASN A 56 -5.75 12.28 13.65
CA ASN A 56 -5.10 13.13 12.64
C ASN A 56 -5.72 13.04 11.23
N GLY A 57 -7.05 12.92 11.15
CA GLY A 57 -7.78 12.85 9.87
C GLY A 57 -7.84 11.47 9.23
N PHE A 58 -7.38 10.43 9.95
CA PHE A 58 -7.43 9.04 9.48
C PHE A 58 -8.05 8.11 10.52
N CYS A 59 -8.77 7.10 10.05
CA CYS A 59 -9.31 6.05 10.91
C CYS A 59 -8.19 5.11 11.34
N ARG A 60 -7.95 5.03 12.65
CA ARG A 60 -6.86 4.27 13.29
C ARG A 60 -7.39 3.49 14.47
N VAL A 61 -6.79 2.33 14.77
CA VAL A 61 -7.13 1.59 16.00
C VAL A 61 -6.63 2.39 17.22
N LYS A 62 -7.47 2.56 18.24
CA LYS A 62 -7.18 3.37 19.44
C LYS A 62 -5.91 2.94 20.20
N ASN A 63 -5.60 1.65 20.16
CA ASN A 63 -4.44 1.05 20.80
C ASN A 63 -3.68 0.17 19.80
N PRO A 64 -2.89 0.75 18.89
CA PRO A 64 -2.05 -0.06 18.02
C PRO A 64 -1.00 -0.77 18.89
N PRO A 65 -0.58 -2.01 18.54
CA PRO A 65 0.55 -2.64 19.20
C PRO A 65 1.77 -1.73 19.05
N VAL A 66 2.30 -1.27 20.19
CA VAL A 66 3.49 -0.44 20.24
C VAL A 66 4.69 -1.36 20.34
N LEU A 67 5.72 -1.11 19.51
CA LEU A 67 7.01 -1.75 19.71
C LEU A 67 7.55 -1.39 21.10
N PRO A 68 8.18 -2.32 21.83
CA PRO A 68 8.83 -1.98 23.07
C PRO A 68 9.81 -0.81 22.84
N PRO A 69 9.93 0.13 23.79
CA PRO A 69 10.91 1.20 23.70
C PRO A 69 12.28 0.62 23.37
N ASN A 70 12.93 1.16 22.34
CA ASN A 70 14.24 0.70 21.94
C ASN A 70 15.25 1.06 23.05
N GLU A 71 15.88 0.06 23.67
CA GLU A 71 16.88 0.27 24.73
C GLU A 71 18.24 0.74 24.18
N ILE A 72 18.35 0.96 22.87
CA ILE A 72 19.59 1.41 22.24
C ILE A 72 19.84 2.87 22.63
N PRO A 73 20.99 3.20 23.24
CA PRO A 73 21.33 4.58 23.56
C PRO A 73 21.35 5.43 22.28
N THR A 74 20.43 6.37 22.14
CA THR A 74 20.57 7.44 21.15
C THR A 74 21.61 8.41 21.69
N TYR A 75 22.79 8.44 21.06
CA TYR A 75 23.83 9.42 21.39
C TYR A 75 23.31 10.84 21.08
N PRO A 76 23.60 11.85 21.93
CA PRO A 76 23.19 13.24 21.71
C PRO A 76 23.80 13.88 20.45
#